data_AF-A0A0F9MW00-F1
#
_entry.id   AF-A0A0F9MW00-F1
#
_cell.length_a   1.000
_cell.length_b   1.000
_cell.length_c   1.000
_cell.angle_alpha   90.00
_cell.angle_beta   90.00
_cell.angle_gamma   90.00
#
_symmetry.space_group_name_H-M   'P 1'
#
loop_
_entity.id
_entity.type
_entity.pdbx_description
1 polymer ?
#
loop_
_entity_poly.entity_id
_entity_poly.type
_entity_poly.pdbx_seq_one_letter_code
_entity_poly.pdbx_strand_id
1 'polypeptide(L)'
;MKRLFNRKAYVYALCYLSLIPIFALIFSLVDLNVGDHSKGVVTYIYFSVVSITTLGYGDVLPNSSWAQIAAASESLLGIILIGLFLNALSIQHSQEIEQKELKKQEKENAWVAKERFISFERLLLMRIQRYQEYSIPLTVPISGDRSEINRNFKFNDMKDLFKTTLRLTDNNFKPAVSYYFDSLFEFTRTLEDLVKLGYASKWPEMENLCLDFCQLSKSLDFSESILNQPNTRYGNKNASEEDAKSLENHTGKVEFLNSNGMNQYVALYMLLNASFKFIDQYKEHASRIKNG
;
A
#
# COMPACT_ATOMS: atom_id res chain seq x y z
N MET A 1 38.40 12.39 15.14
CA MET A 1 38.30 12.43 13.66
C MET A 1 36.86 12.25 13.12
N LYS A 2 36.08 11.22 13.46
CA LYS A 2 34.72 11.01 12.89
C LYS A 2 33.74 12.20 13.00
N ARG A 3 33.81 13.00 14.08
CA ARG A 3 32.95 14.19 14.25
C ARG A 3 33.29 15.37 13.31
N LEU A 4 34.52 15.41 12.80
CA LEU A 4 35.02 16.47 11.94
C LEU A 4 34.64 16.30 10.48
N PHE A 5 34.12 15.14 10.07
CA PHE A 5 33.67 14.85 8.69
C PHE A 5 32.14 14.76 8.56
N ASN A 6 31.40 14.91 9.66
CA ASN A 6 29.95 14.71 9.71
C ASN A 6 29.18 16.02 9.95
N ARG A 7 29.80 17.17 9.65
CA ARG A 7 29.15 18.48 9.74
C ARG A 7 28.61 18.86 8.36
N LYS A 8 27.54 19.65 8.34
CA LYS A 8 26.98 20.19 7.10
C LYS A 8 28.00 21.09 6.41
N ALA A 9 27.97 21.10 5.08
CA ALA A 9 28.92 21.86 4.27
C ALA A 9 29.08 23.33 4.70
N TYR A 10 27.97 24.00 5.01
CA TYR A 10 27.99 25.42 5.41
C TYR A 10 28.87 25.71 6.62
N VAL A 11 29.12 24.72 7.50
CA VAL A 11 30.01 24.89 8.67
C VAL A 11 31.45 25.13 8.22
N TYR A 12 31.95 24.35 7.26
CA TYR A 12 33.31 24.54 6.73
C TYR A 12 33.42 25.83 5.92
N ALA A 13 32.37 26.21 5.19
CA ALA A 13 32.32 27.50 4.49
C ALA A 13 32.42 28.69 5.47
N LEU A 14 31.67 28.64 6.58
CA LEU A 14 31.74 29.68 7.61
C LEU A 14 33.13 29.73 8.28
N CYS A 15 33.75 28.57 8.58
CA CYS A 15 35.11 28.53 9.11
C CYS A 15 36.14 29.10 8.11
N TYR A 16 36.03 28.75 6.83
CA TYR A 16 36.90 29.28 5.77
C TYR A 16 36.77 30.81 5.67
N LEU A 17 35.55 31.32 5.62
CA LEU A 17 35.28 32.76 5.54
C LEU A 17 35.70 33.52 6.81
N SER A 18 35.63 32.89 7.98
CA SER A 18 36.05 33.52 9.24
C SER A 18 37.57 33.63 9.36
N LEU A 19 38.35 32.82 8.63
CA LEU A 19 39.81 32.98 8.62
C LEU A 19 40.23 34.34 8.05
N ILE A 20 39.48 34.89 7.10
CA ILE A 20 39.81 36.16 6.45
C ILE A 20 39.96 37.32 7.45
N PRO A 21 38.94 37.67 8.26
CA PRO A 21 39.08 38.74 9.25
C PRO A 21 40.06 38.39 10.38
N ILE A 22 40.21 37.10 10.73
CA ILE A 22 41.14 36.66 11.78
C ILE A 22 42.60 36.88 11.33
N PHE A 23 42.95 36.44 10.13
CA PHE A 23 44.29 36.61 9.60
C PHE A 23 44.57 38.06 9.21
N ALA A 24 43.58 38.81 8.73
CA ALA A 24 43.71 40.26 8.55
C ALA A 24 44.09 40.96 9.87
N LEU A 25 43.50 40.56 11.00
CA LEU A 25 43.89 41.08 12.32
C LEU A 25 45.33 40.68 12.67
N ILE A 26 45.72 39.43 12.45
CA ILE A 26 47.11 38.96 12.68
C ILE A 26 48.10 39.76 11.82
N PHE A 27 47.77 40.01 10.56
CA PHE A 27 48.58 40.77 9.63
C PHE A 27 48.73 42.25 9.99
N SER A 28 47.79 42.82 10.74
CA SER A 28 47.94 44.17 11.28
C SER A 28 48.95 44.27 12.43
N LEU A 29 49.29 43.14 13.06
CA LEU A 29 50.23 43.06 14.19
C LEU A 29 51.65 42.65 13.77
N VAL A 30 51.84 42.24 12.50
CA VAL A 30 53.14 41.82 11.96
C VAL A 30 53.62 42.78 10.87
N ASP A 31 54.92 42.76 10.57
CA ASP A 31 55.47 43.61 9.53
C ASP A 31 55.25 43.02 8.13
N LEU A 32 54.55 43.79 7.29
CA LEU A 32 54.28 43.51 5.88
C LEU A 32 54.88 44.62 5.01
N ASN A 33 55.46 44.23 3.88
CA ASN A 33 55.80 45.14 2.81
C ASN A 33 54.53 45.35 1.96
N VAL A 34 53.97 46.56 2.03
CA VAL A 34 52.69 46.90 1.37
C VAL A 34 52.86 47.56 0.00
N GLY A 35 54.10 47.74 -0.48
CA GLY A 35 54.36 48.40 -1.77
C GLY A 35 53.69 49.78 -1.85
N ASP A 36 52.93 50.01 -2.92
CA ASP A 36 52.18 51.25 -3.17
C ASP A 36 50.86 51.35 -2.39
N HIS A 37 50.47 50.29 -1.66
CA HIS A 37 49.26 50.30 -0.85
C HIS A 37 49.45 51.03 0.47
N SER A 38 48.39 51.66 0.97
CA SER A 38 48.40 52.26 2.31
C SER A 38 48.31 51.17 3.39
N LYS A 39 48.98 51.37 4.53
CA LYS A 39 48.80 50.50 5.71
C LYS A 39 47.41 50.76 6.30
N GLY A 40 46.52 49.77 6.23
CA GLY A 40 45.16 49.91 6.71
C GLY A 40 44.38 48.59 6.65
N VAL A 41 43.22 48.57 7.30
CA VAL A 41 42.36 47.38 7.42
C VAL A 41 42.04 46.74 6.07
N VAL A 42 41.81 47.57 5.05
CA VAL A 42 41.52 47.11 3.68
C VAL A 42 42.68 46.30 3.10
N THR A 43 43.92 46.77 3.25
CA THR A 43 45.13 46.10 2.74
C THR A 43 45.38 44.77 3.45
N TYR A 44 45.10 44.68 4.75
CA TYR A 44 45.25 43.43 5.51
C TYR A 44 44.18 42.39 5.14
N ILE A 45 42.93 42.83 4.95
CA ILE A 45 41.86 41.95 4.44
C ILE A 45 42.19 41.50 3.02
N TYR A 46 42.65 42.41 2.16
CA TYR A 46 43.07 42.09 0.80
C TYR A 46 44.19 41.04 0.78
N PHE A 47 45.25 41.23 1.57
CA PHE A 47 46.36 40.28 1.64
C PHE A 47 45.90 38.89 2.13
N SER A 48 45.02 38.84 3.13
CA SER A 48 44.42 37.59 3.62
C SER A 48 43.55 36.91 2.55
N VAL A 49 42.67 37.65 1.86
CA VAL A 49 41.84 37.12 0.76
C VAL A 49 42.71 36.53 -0.35
N VAL A 50 43.71 37.26 -0.82
CA VAL A 50 44.59 36.85 -1.91
C VAL A 50 45.46 35.65 -1.50
N SER A 51 45.85 35.56 -0.22
CA SER A 51 46.63 34.43 0.32
C SER A 51 45.80 33.17 0.51
N ILE A 52 44.62 33.26 1.12
CA ILE A 52 43.75 32.10 1.37
C ILE A 52 43.13 31.54 0.09
N THR A 53 42.87 32.42 -0.90
CA THR A 53 42.40 32.01 -2.24
C THR A 53 43.50 31.51 -3.16
N THR A 54 44.76 31.45 -2.67
CA THR A 54 45.95 31.02 -3.43
C THR A 54 46.27 31.87 -4.66
N LEU A 55 45.74 33.08 -4.73
CA LEU A 55 45.89 33.99 -5.88
C LEU A 55 47.26 34.66 -5.90
N GLY A 56 47.73 35.12 -4.74
CA GLY A 56 49.12 35.57 -4.53
C GLY A 56 49.66 36.60 -5.52
N TYR A 57 49.03 37.79 -5.65
CA TYR A 57 49.47 38.83 -6.59
C TYR A 57 50.91 39.33 -6.40
N GLY A 58 51.46 39.22 -5.19
CA GLY A 58 52.85 39.57 -4.88
C GLY A 58 53.11 41.07 -4.69
N ASP A 59 52.06 41.88 -4.64
CA ASP A 59 52.08 43.32 -4.38
C ASP A 59 52.15 43.68 -2.89
N VAL A 60 51.68 42.77 -2.03
CA VAL A 60 51.89 42.80 -0.58
C VAL A 60 52.65 41.53 -0.17
N LEU A 61 53.74 41.68 0.58
CA LEU A 61 54.66 40.58 0.91
C LEU A 61 54.95 40.50 2.43
N PRO A 62 55.06 39.29 3.00
CA PRO A 62 55.43 39.10 4.39
C PRO A 62 56.91 39.45 4.63
N ASN A 63 57.18 40.55 5.34
CA ASN A 63 58.54 41.09 5.54
C ASN A 63 59.25 40.57 6.80
N SER A 64 58.54 39.79 7.63
CA SER A 64 59.07 39.20 8.86
C SER A 64 58.84 37.68 8.91
N SER A 65 59.65 36.95 9.67
CA SER A 65 59.50 35.49 9.84
C SER A 65 58.12 35.11 10.38
N TRP A 66 57.56 35.92 11.30
CA TRP A 66 56.22 35.71 11.84
C TRP A 66 55.12 35.93 10.78
N ALA A 67 55.27 36.95 9.91
CA ALA A 67 54.35 37.17 8.79
C ALA A 67 54.37 36.00 7.80
N GLN A 68 55.56 35.44 7.52
CA GLN A 68 55.71 34.28 6.63
C GLN A 68 55.05 33.03 7.22
N ILE A 69 55.23 32.77 8.52
CA ILE A 69 54.56 31.67 9.21
C ILE A 69 53.03 31.85 9.19
N ALA A 70 52.55 33.06 9.45
CA ALA A 70 51.12 33.36 9.42
C ALA A 70 50.53 33.11 8.02
N ALA A 71 51.13 33.66 6.97
CA ALA A 71 50.70 33.46 5.59
C ALA A 71 50.72 31.98 5.18
N ALA A 72 51.80 31.25 5.51
CA ALA A 72 51.89 29.82 5.24
C ALA A 72 50.81 29.01 5.97
N SER A 73 50.53 29.35 7.23
CA SER A 73 49.48 28.69 8.01
C SER A 73 48.07 29.00 7.49
N GLU A 74 47.82 30.22 7.05
CA GLU A 74 46.55 30.63 6.44
C GLU A 74 46.28 29.85 5.16
N SER A 75 47.24 29.80 4.24
CA SER A 75 47.11 29.06 2.99
C SER A 75 46.90 27.56 3.23
N LEU A 76 47.62 26.96 4.19
CA LEU A 76 47.44 25.55 4.55
C LEU A 76 46.04 25.28 5.13
N LEU A 77 45.58 26.11 6.07
CA LEU A 77 44.26 25.99 6.67
C LEU A 77 43.14 26.23 5.64
N GLY A 78 43.32 27.20 4.74
CA GLY A 78 42.41 27.48 3.64
C GLY A 78 42.20 26.27 2.74
N ILE A 79 43.30 25.65 2.27
CA ILE A 79 43.26 24.45 1.41
C ILE A 79 42.57 23.27 2.13
N ILE A 80 42.86 23.06 3.42
CA ILE A 80 42.22 22.00 4.21
C ILE A 80 40.71 22.26 4.33
N LEU A 81 40.30 23.48 4.68
CA LEU A 81 38.89 23.82 4.89
C LEU A 81 38.08 23.79 3.59
N ILE A 82 38.62 24.26 2.46
CA ILE A 82 37.92 24.17 1.17
C ILE A 82 37.79 22.72 0.71
N GLY A 83 38.81 21.87 0.92
CA GLY A 83 38.72 20.43 0.65
C GLY A 83 37.64 19.74 1.49
N LEU A 84 37.57 20.05 2.79
CA LEU A 84 36.53 19.54 3.68
C LEU A 84 35.13 20.05 3.28
N PHE A 85 35.01 21.31 2.87
CA PHE A 85 33.77 21.90 2.36
C PHE A 85 33.27 21.15 1.12
N LEU A 86 34.11 20.97 0.11
CA LEU A 86 33.76 20.28 -1.13
C LEU A 86 33.40 18.81 -0.88
N ASN A 87 34.12 18.13 0.00
CA ASN A 87 33.80 16.76 0.39
C ASN A 87 32.43 16.66 1.08
N ALA A 88 32.16 17.54 2.04
CA ALA A 88 30.88 17.59 2.75
C ALA A 88 29.72 17.94 1.81
N LEU A 89 29.92 18.86 0.86
CA LEU A 89 28.93 19.18 -0.17
C LEU A 89 28.62 17.97 -1.06
N SER A 90 29.66 17.28 -1.52
CA SER A 90 29.51 16.10 -2.37
C SER A 90 28.70 15.00 -1.67
N ILE A 91 29.06 14.67 -0.42
CA ILE A 91 28.33 13.68 0.38
C ILE A 91 26.88 14.10 0.60
N GLN A 92 26.63 15.35 0.98
CA GLN A 92 25.27 15.85 1.20
C GLN A 92 24.44 15.77 -0.08
N HIS A 93 25.01 16.18 -1.22
CA HIS A 93 24.32 16.13 -2.50
C HIS A 93 23.99 14.69 -2.92
N SER A 94 24.93 13.76 -2.76
CA SER A 94 24.70 12.33 -3.03
C SER A 94 23.59 11.76 -2.14
N GLN A 95 23.59 12.09 -0.84
CA GLN A 95 22.53 11.67 0.09
C GLN A 95 21.16 12.26 -0.29
N GLU A 96 21.11 13.53 -0.70
CA GLU A 96 19.87 14.16 -1.14
C GLU A 96 19.31 13.52 -2.42
N ILE A 97 20.17 13.15 -3.37
CA ILE A 97 19.77 12.43 -4.58
C ILE A 97 19.24 11.05 -4.21
N GLU A 98 19.98 10.26 -3.44
CA GLU A 98 19.57 8.92 -3.02
C GLU A 98 18.22 8.95 -2.30
N GLN A 99 18.02 9.90 -1.38
CA GLN A 99 16.75 10.07 -0.66
C GLN A 99 15.60 10.47 -1.60
N LYS A 100 15.86 11.30 -2.61
CA LYS A 100 14.86 11.65 -3.63
C LYS A 100 14.50 10.46 -4.50
N GLU A 101 15.49 9.65 -4.89
CA GLU A 101 15.30 8.44 -5.67
C GLU A 101 14.51 7.39 -4.89
N LEU A 102 14.87 7.13 -3.63
CA LEU A 102 14.13 6.23 -2.75
C LEU A 102 12.67 6.66 -2.59
N LYS A 103 12.42 7.94 -2.29
CA LYS A 103 11.05 8.47 -2.19
C LYS A 103 10.27 8.37 -3.50
N LYS A 104 10.95 8.54 -4.65
CA LYS A 104 10.33 8.38 -5.97
C LYS A 104 9.97 6.91 -6.21
N GLN A 105 10.87 5.97 -5.91
CA GLN A 105 10.63 4.54 -6.03
C GLN A 105 9.50 4.07 -5.11
N GLU A 106 9.44 4.55 -3.86
CA GLU A 106 8.35 4.24 -2.94
C GLU A 106 6.99 4.68 -3.48
N LYS A 107 6.91 5.91 -4.00
CA LYS A 107 5.68 6.42 -4.63
C LYS A 107 5.29 5.63 -5.88
N GLU A 108 6.26 5.30 -6.72
CA GLU A 108 6.04 4.51 -7.93
C GLU A 108 5.57 3.09 -7.58
N ASN A 109 6.19 2.44 -6.60
CA ASN A 109 5.77 1.12 -6.09
C ASN A 109 4.36 1.16 -5.50
N ALA A 110 4.01 2.20 -4.74
CA ALA A 110 2.67 2.38 -4.20
C ALA A 110 1.64 2.61 -5.31
N TRP A 111 1.97 3.42 -6.31
CA TRP A 111 1.13 3.68 -7.48
C TRP A 111 0.89 2.40 -8.29
N VAL A 112 1.96 1.65 -8.61
CA VAL A 112 1.85 0.37 -9.35
C VAL A 112 1.00 -0.64 -8.57
N ALA A 113 1.17 -0.74 -7.25
CA ALA A 113 0.35 -1.64 -6.43
C ALA A 113 -1.14 -1.25 -6.48
N LYS A 114 -1.45 0.04 -6.38
CA LYS A 114 -2.81 0.58 -6.47
C LYS A 114 -3.44 0.32 -7.84
N GLU A 115 -2.73 0.59 -8.93
CA GLU A 115 -3.22 0.35 -10.28
C GLU A 115 -3.48 -1.14 -10.56
N ARG A 116 -2.60 -2.03 -10.07
CA ARG A 116 -2.80 -3.48 -10.15
C ARG A 116 -4.04 -3.93 -9.39
N PHE A 117 -4.22 -3.44 -8.16
CA PHE A 117 -5.41 -3.70 -7.37
C PHE A 117 -6.67 -3.23 -8.10
N ILE A 118 -6.72 -1.98 -8.57
CA ILE A 118 -7.87 -1.40 -9.28
C ILE A 118 -8.19 -2.19 -10.56
N SER A 119 -7.16 -2.55 -11.33
CA SER A 119 -7.34 -3.34 -12.54
C SER A 119 -7.94 -4.71 -12.24
N PHE A 120 -7.46 -5.38 -11.19
CA PHE A 120 -8.00 -6.67 -10.77
C PHE A 120 -9.40 -6.56 -10.15
N GLU A 121 -9.68 -5.49 -9.39
CA GLU A 121 -10.97 -5.21 -8.76
C GLU A 121 -12.09 -5.23 -9.79
N ARG A 122 -11.85 -4.73 -11.01
CA ARG A 122 -12.85 -4.77 -12.10
C ARG A 122 -13.31 -6.19 -12.42
N LEU A 123 -12.38 -7.14 -12.50
CA LEU A 123 -12.70 -8.55 -12.73
C LEU A 123 -13.49 -9.12 -11.54
N LEU A 124 -13.04 -8.82 -10.32
CA LEU A 124 -13.69 -9.29 -9.10
C LEU A 124 -15.12 -8.73 -8.96
N LEU A 125 -15.34 -7.47 -9.30
CA LEU A 125 -16.68 -6.85 -9.28
C LEU A 125 -17.63 -7.54 -10.26
N MET A 126 -17.16 -7.98 -11.44
CA MET A 126 -17.98 -8.78 -12.36
C MET A 126 -18.37 -10.13 -11.74
N ARG A 127 -17.48 -10.76 -10.96
CA ARG A 127 -17.78 -12.00 -10.24
C ARG A 127 -18.76 -11.77 -9.10
N ILE A 128 -18.58 -10.70 -8.32
CA ILE A 128 -19.51 -10.27 -7.27
C ILE A 128 -20.89 -10.04 -7.85
N GLN A 129 -21.00 -9.31 -8.97
CA GLN A 129 -22.28 -9.07 -9.62
C GLN A 129 -22.96 -10.38 -10.02
N ARG A 130 -22.24 -11.28 -10.71
CA ARG A 130 -22.77 -12.58 -11.11
C ARG A 130 -23.20 -13.43 -9.90
N TYR A 131 -22.44 -13.38 -8.81
CA TYR A 131 -22.78 -14.03 -7.56
C TYR A 131 -24.09 -13.48 -6.97
N GLN A 132 -24.24 -12.16 -6.92
CA GLN A 132 -25.45 -11.51 -6.41
C GLN A 132 -26.66 -11.88 -7.27
N GLU A 133 -26.49 -11.87 -8.60
CA GLU A 133 -27.51 -12.27 -9.57
C GLU A 133 -28.05 -13.69 -9.34
N TYR A 134 -27.17 -14.66 -9.06
CA TYR A 134 -27.57 -16.05 -8.79
C TYR A 134 -27.93 -16.32 -7.32
N SER A 135 -27.74 -15.34 -6.44
CA SER A 135 -28.25 -15.38 -5.07
C SER A 135 -29.73 -14.96 -4.99
N ILE A 136 -30.24 -14.16 -5.94
CA ILE A 136 -31.65 -13.75 -6.01
C ILE A 136 -32.62 -14.93 -5.92
N PRO A 137 -32.54 -15.99 -6.75
CA PRO A 137 -33.52 -17.08 -6.72
C PRO A 137 -33.48 -17.93 -5.43
N LEU A 138 -32.45 -17.78 -4.60
CA LEU A 138 -32.35 -18.43 -3.29
C LEU A 138 -32.88 -17.53 -2.16
N THR A 139 -32.83 -16.21 -2.35
CA THR A 139 -33.24 -15.22 -1.33
C THR A 139 -34.65 -14.69 -1.55
N VAL A 140 -35.22 -14.90 -2.74
CA VAL A 140 -36.55 -14.46 -3.13
C VAL A 140 -37.34 -15.65 -3.69
N PRO A 141 -38.47 -16.04 -3.07
CA PRO A 141 -39.35 -17.08 -3.58
C PRO A 141 -39.84 -16.76 -5.01
N ILE A 142 -40.22 -17.79 -5.77
CA ILE A 142 -40.73 -17.63 -7.15
C ILE A 142 -41.96 -16.72 -7.21
N SER A 143 -42.79 -16.72 -6.16
CA SER A 143 -43.97 -15.86 -6.07
C SER A 143 -43.66 -14.39 -5.76
N GLY A 144 -42.41 -14.05 -5.44
CA GLY A 144 -41.98 -12.70 -5.10
C GLY A 144 -41.39 -11.93 -6.29
N ASP A 145 -41.06 -10.66 -6.07
CA ASP A 145 -40.35 -9.84 -7.06
C ASP A 145 -38.85 -10.16 -7.07
N ARG A 146 -38.38 -10.78 -8.16
CA ARG A 146 -36.97 -11.18 -8.38
C ARG A 146 -36.16 -10.12 -9.13
N SER A 147 -36.59 -8.86 -9.10
CA SER A 147 -35.84 -7.72 -9.67
C SER A 147 -34.53 -7.45 -8.94
N GLU A 148 -34.52 -7.60 -7.61
CA GLU A 148 -33.39 -7.32 -6.75
C GLU A 148 -33.13 -8.44 -5.73
N ILE A 149 -31.93 -8.46 -5.17
CA ILE A 149 -31.52 -9.41 -4.14
C ILE A 149 -32.14 -9.04 -2.79
N ASN A 150 -32.76 -10.01 -2.11
CA ASN A 150 -33.26 -9.82 -0.76
C ASN A 150 -32.16 -10.13 0.27
N ARG A 151 -31.51 -9.09 0.79
CA ARG A 151 -30.44 -9.24 1.78
C ARG A 151 -30.93 -9.61 3.19
N ASN A 152 -32.22 -9.42 3.47
CA ASN A 152 -32.84 -9.72 4.77
C ASN A 152 -33.79 -10.93 4.67
N PHE A 153 -33.49 -11.86 3.76
CA PHE A 153 -34.28 -13.05 3.53
C PHE A 153 -34.31 -13.97 4.76
N LYS A 154 -35.43 -14.66 4.91
CA LYS A 154 -35.65 -15.65 5.95
C LYS A 154 -35.21 -17.02 5.45
N PHE A 155 -34.93 -17.93 6.37
CA PHE A 155 -34.54 -19.30 6.04
C PHE A 155 -35.55 -20.00 5.11
N ASN A 156 -36.85 -19.79 5.35
CA ASN A 156 -37.93 -20.37 4.56
C ASN A 156 -38.00 -19.81 3.12
N ASP A 157 -37.39 -18.66 2.85
CA ASP A 157 -37.38 -18.07 1.50
C ASP A 157 -36.54 -18.91 0.52
N MET A 158 -35.61 -19.74 1.03
CA MET A 158 -34.80 -20.65 0.22
C MET A 158 -35.57 -21.88 -0.29
N LYS A 159 -36.87 -22.04 0.01
CA LYS A 159 -37.68 -23.21 -0.40
C LYS A 159 -37.62 -23.53 -1.90
N ASP A 160 -37.38 -22.51 -2.73
CA ASP A 160 -37.33 -22.63 -4.19
C ASP A 160 -35.91 -22.89 -4.73
N LEU A 161 -34.91 -23.19 -3.90
CA LEU A 161 -33.50 -23.34 -4.31
C LEU A 161 -33.29 -24.47 -5.35
N PHE A 162 -34.14 -25.50 -5.34
CA PHE A 162 -34.12 -26.61 -6.30
C PHE A 162 -34.93 -26.35 -7.58
N LYS A 163 -35.66 -25.23 -7.65
CA LYS A 163 -36.37 -24.80 -8.86
C LYS A 163 -35.41 -24.10 -9.81
N THR A 164 -35.86 -23.82 -11.03
CA THR A 164 -35.08 -23.10 -12.03
C THR A 164 -34.94 -21.62 -11.65
N THR A 165 -33.95 -20.94 -12.24
CA THR A 165 -33.72 -19.50 -12.01
C THR A 165 -34.79 -18.61 -12.66
N LEU A 166 -35.55 -19.15 -13.61
CA LEU A 166 -36.47 -18.44 -14.52
C LEU A 166 -35.81 -17.44 -15.48
N ARG A 167 -34.47 -17.39 -15.52
CA ARG A 167 -33.75 -16.54 -16.47
C ARG A 167 -33.71 -17.21 -17.85
N LEU A 168 -33.95 -16.44 -18.90
CA LEU A 168 -33.93 -16.93 -20.28
C LEU A 168 -32.54 -17.37 -20.76
N THR A 169 -31.48 -16.91 -20.09
CA THR A 169 -30.08 -17.27 -20.40
C THR A 169 -29.64 -18.60 -19.80
N ASP A 170 -30.46 -19.20 -18.94
CA ASP A 170 -30.10 -20.38 -18.16
C ASP A 170 -30.78 -21.64 -18.70
N ASN A 171 -30.30 -22.80 -18.24
CA ASN A 171 -30.88 -24.09 -18.59
C ASN A 171 -32.19 -24.31 -17.80
N ASN A 172 -33.26 -24.65 -18.53
CA ASN A 172 -34.61 -24.86 -17.98
C ASN A 172 -34.77 -26.03 -17.01
N PHE A 173 -33.73 -26.83 -16.77
CA PHE A 173 -33.75 -27.97 -15.85
C PHE A 173 -32.70 -27.89 -14.75
N LYS A 174 -31.72 -26.99 -14.87
CA LYS A 174 -30.66 -26.84 -13.87
C LYS A 174 -31.19 -26.06 -12.66
N PRO A 175 -31.09 -26.60 -11.43
CA PRO A 175 -31.52 -25.91 -10.22
C PRO A 175 -30.80 -24.58 -10.00
N ALA A 176 -31.50 -23.61 -9.40
CA ALA A 176 -30.97 -22.29 -9.07
C ALA A 176 -29.75 -22.39 -8.13
N VAL A 177 -29.79 -23.31 -7.15
CA VAL A 177 -28.69 -23.55 -6.23
C VAL A 177 -27.40 -24.00 -6.95
N SER A 178 -27.50 -24.65 -8.10
CA SER A 178 -26.33 -25.02 -8.89
C SER A 178 -25.65 -23.80 -9.51
N TYR A 179 -26.41 -22.86 -10.05
CA TYR A 179 -25.85 -21.60 -10.55
C TYR A 179 -25.27 -20.73 -9.44
N TYR A 180 -25.91 -20.73 -8.27
CA TYR A 180 -25.37 -20.08 -7.07
C TYR A 180 -23.99 -20.62 -6.73
N PHE A 181 -23.82 -21.94 -6.57
CA PHE A 181 -22.53 -22.53 -6.22
C PHE A 181 -21.47 -22.32 -7.30
N ASP A 182 -21.82 -22.43 -8.59
CA ASP A 182 -20.90 -22.10 -9.68
C ASP A 182 -20.41 -20.64 -9.57
N SER A 183 -21.32 -19.70 -9.31
CA SER A 183 -20.98 -18.29 -9.19
C SER A 183 -20.16 -17.98 -7.92
N LEU A 184 -20.45 -18.65 -6.82
CA LEU A 184 -19.70 -18.54 -5.56
C LEU A 184 -18.28 -19.09 -5.72
N PHE A 185 -18.12 -20.22 -6.41
CA PHE A 185 -16.81 -20.80 -6.70
C PHE A 185 -15.95 -19.84 -7.53
N GLU A 186 -16.50 -19.28 -8.61
CA GLU A 186 -15.80 -18.31 -9.45
C GLU A 186 -15.45 -17.02 -8.68
N PHE A 187 -16.35 -16.56 -7.81
CA PHE A 187 -16.13 -15.40 -6.95
C PHE A 187 -15.01 -15.65 -5.93
N THR A 188 -15.08 -16.73 -5.15
CA THR A 188 -14.08 -17.08 -4.13
C THR A 188 -12.73 -17.40 -4.74
N ARG A 189 -12.67 -18.09 -5.89
CA ARG A 189 -11.43 -18.30 -6.63
C ARG A 189 -10.77 -16.99 -7.05
N THR A 190 -11.56 -16.04 -7.55
CA THR A 190 -11.05 -14.72 -7.95
C THR A 190 -10.56 -13.92 -6.73
N LEU A 191 -11.22 -14.05 -5.57
CA LEU A 191 -10.71 -13.50 -4.30
C LEU A 191 -9.39 -14.15 -3.86
N GLU A 192 -9.28 -15.47 -3.96
CA GLU A 192 -8.02 -16.16 -3.66
C GLU A 192 -6.90 -15.68 -4.57
N ASP A 193 -7.18 -15.45 -5.86
CA ASP A 193 -6.19 -14.95 -6.82
C ASP A 193 -5.75 -13.51 -6.49
N LEU A 194 -6.64 -12.64 -5.99
CA LEU A 194 -6.28 -11.31 -5.50
C LEU A 194 -5.18 -11.39 -4.42
N VAL A 195 -5.31 -12.36 -3.50
CA VAL A 195 -4.37 -12.58 -2.41
C VAL A 195 -3.10 -13.28 -2.90
N LYS A 196 -3.23 -14.39 -3.62
CA LYS A 196 -2.10 -15.19 -4.15
C LYS A 196 -1.16 -14.36 -5.03
N LEU A 197 -1.72 -13.46 -5.84
CA LEU A 197 -0.94 -12.56 -6.71
C LEU A 197 -0.36 -11.35 -5.97
N GLY A 198 -0.65 -11.20 -4.68
CA GLY A 198 -0.15 -10.12 -3.83
C GLY A 198 -0.77 -8.76 -4.16
N TYR A 199 -1.89 -8.71 -4.88
CA TYR A 199 -2.53 -7.45 -5.27
C TYR A 199 -3.19 -6.72 -4.10
N ALA A 200 -3.50 -7.43 -3.01
CA ALA A 200 -3.94 -6.82 -1.75
C ALA A 200 -2.81 -6.59 -0.72
N SER A 201 -1.56 -7.00 -1.01
CA SER A 201 -0.46 -7.06 -0.02
C SER A 201 -0.07 -5.73 0.65
N LYS A 202 -0.38 -4.59 0.00
CA LYS A 202 -0.17 -3.25 0.58
C LYS A 202 -1.25 -2.86 1.59
N TRP A 203 -2.36 -3.58 1.65
CA TRP A 203 -3.51 -3.30 2.51
C TRP A 203 -3.87 -4.55 3.33
N PRO A 204 -3.19 -4.79 4.47
CA PRO A 204 -3.39 -5.99 5.26
C PRO A 204 -4.83 -6.22 5.71
N GLU A 205 -5.59 -5.15 6.00
CA GLU A 205 -7.02 -5.25 6.34
C GLU A 205 -7.84 -5.86 5.20
N MET A 206 -7.58 -5.46 3.95
CA MET A 206 -8.26 -6.00 2.77
C MET A 206 -7.85 -7.45 2.53
N GLU A 207 -6.56 -7.75 2.64
CA GLU A 207 -6.03 -9.10 2.44
C GLU A 207 -6.61 -10.09 3.46
N ASN A 208 -6.61 -9.72 4.75
CA ASN A 208 -7.19 -10.53 5.82
C ASN A 208 -8.70 -10.72 5.63
N LEU A 209 -9.43 -9.66 5.27
CA LEU A 209 -10.87 -9.76 4.98
C LEU A 209 -11.16 -10.80 3.88
N CYS A 210 -10.36 -10.81 2.81
CA CYS A 210 -10.49 -11.78 1.72
C CYS A 210 -10.16 -13.20 2.17
N LEU A 211 -9.10 -13.37 2.95
CA LEU A 211 -8.68 -14.67 3.49
C LEU A 211 -9.73 -15.25 4.45
N ASP A 212 -10.23 -14.45 5.38
CA ASP A 212 -11.24 -14.85 6.36
C ASP A 212 -12.53 -15.31 5.65
N PHE A 213 -12.96 -14.58 4.62
CA PHE A 213 -14.12 -15.00 3.84
C PHE A 213 -13.88 -16.27 3.03
N CYS A 214 -12.70 -16.44 2.41
CA CYS A 214 -12.35 -17.68 1.71
C CYS A 214 -12.33 -18.87 2.67
N GLN A 215 -11.80 -18.71 3.89
CA GLN A 215 -11.81 -19.73 4.92
C GLN A 215 -13.24 -20.07 5.38
N LEU A 216 -14.06 -19.05 5.64
CA LEU A 216 -15.46 -19.22 6.03
C LEU A 216 -16.24 -19.95 4.94
N SER A 217 -16.09 -19.54 3.69
CA SER A 217 -16.77 -20.16 2.55
C SER A 217 -16.44 -21.64 2.41
N LYS A 218 -15.18 -22.03 2.65
CA LYS A 218 -14.77 -23.44 2.66
C LYS A 218 -15.36 -24.21 3.86
N SER A 219 -15.43 -23.59 5.02
CA SER A 219 -15.97 -24.23 6.23
C SER A 219 -17.49 -24.47 6.16
N LEU A 220 -18.20 -23.69 5.35
CA LEU A 220 -19.64 -23.79 5.12
C LEU A 220 -19.98 -24.44 3.75
N ASP A 221 -19.00 -25.09 3.11
CA ASP A 221 -19.21 -25.71 1.81
C ASP A 221 -19.93 -27.06 1.95
N PHE A 222 -21.24 -27.03 1.72
CA PHE A 222 -22.09 -28.22 1.61
C PHE A 222 -22.58 -28.42 0.16
N SER A 223 -21.90 -27.84 -0.82
CA SER A 223 -22.32 -27.84 -2.22
C SER A 223 -22.57 -29.25 -2.77
N GLU A 224 -21.61 -30.16 -2.61
CA GLU A 224 -21.72 -31.57 -3.05
C GLU A 224 -22.96 -32.27 -2.46
N SER A 225 -23.22 -32.08 -1.16
CA SER A 225 -24.38 -32.67 -0.48
C SER A 225 -25.69 -32.11 -1.03
N ILE A 226 -25.79 -30.79 -1.14
CA ILE A 226 -27.02 -30.10 -1.58
C ILE A 226 -27.31 -30.42 -3.06
N LEU A 227 -26.29 -30.37 -3.91
CA LEU A 227 -26.41 -30.62 -5.35
C LEU A 227 -26.78 -32.08 -5.65
N ASN A 228 -26.51 -33.01 -4.75
CA ASN A 228 -26.89 -34.41 -4.90
C ASN A 228 -28.31 -34.75 -4.39
N GLN A 229 -29.00 -33.83 -3.70
CA GLN A 229 -30.36 -34.09 -3.18
C GLN A 229 -31.39 -34.45 -4.27
N PRO A 230 -31.37 -33.85 -5.48
CA PRO A 230 -32.26 -34.27 -6.57
C PRO A 230 -32.05 -35.72 -7.02
N ASN A 231 -30.85 -36.27 -6.81
CA ASN A 231 -30.50 -37.66 -7.15
C ASN A 231 -30.73 -38.63 -5.97
N THR A 232 -30.96 -38.11 -4.77
CA THR A 232 -31.19 -38.89 -3.55
C THR A 232 -32.68 -39.20 -3.40
N ARG A 233 -33.04 -40.40 -2.92
CA ARG A 233 -34.43 -40.85 -2.79
C ARG A 233 -34.85 -41.00 -1.33
N TYR A 234 -36.01 -40.42 -0.98
CA TYR A 234 -36.73 -40.67 0.27
C TYR A 234 -38.10 -41.28 -0.07
N GLY A 235 -38.18 -42.61 0.04
CA GLY A 235 -39.34 -43.35 -0.45
C GLY A 235 -39.53 -43.14 -1.95
N ASN A 236 -40.72 -42.68 -2.35
CA ASN A 236 -41.06 -42.45 -3.77
C ASN A 236 -40.67 -41.06 -4.30
N LYS A 237 -40.25 -40.13 -3.43
CA LYS A 237 -39.88 -38.77 -3.83
C LYS A 237 -38.37 -38.61 -3.84
N ASN A 238 -37.88 -37.65 -4.62
CA ASN A 238 -36.50 -37.20 -4.47
C ASN A 238 -36.36 -36.42 -3.16
N ALA A 239 -35.15 -36.40 -2.60
CA ALA A 239 -34.88 -35.71 -1.35
C ALA A 239 -35.10 -34.19 -1.48
N SER A 240 -34.74 -33.61 -2.62
CA SER A 240 -34.93 -32.18 -2.89
C SER A 240 -36.37 -31.69 -2.73
N GLU A 241 -37.38 -32.51 -3.04
CA GLU A 241 -38.79 -32.16 -2.86
C GLU A 241 -39.21 -32.13 -1.38
N GLU A 242 -38.68 -33.05 -0.57
CA GLU A 242 -38.95 -33.10 0.87
C GLU A 242 -38.14 -32.04 1.62
N ASP A 243 -36.92 -31.76 1.17
CA ASP A 243 -36.08 -30.67 1.70
C ASP A 243 -36.72 -29.31 1.43
N ALA A 244 -37.24 -29.07 0.22
CA ALA A 244 -37.94 -27.83 -0.13
C ALA A 244 -39.17 -27.58 0.77
N LYS A 245 -39.95 -28.63 1.09
CA LYS A 245 -41.07 -28.54 2.02
C LYS A 245 -40.62 -28.30 3.46
N SER A 246 -39.51 -28.92 3.86
CA SER A 246 -38.93 -28.74 5.19
C SER A 246 -38.43 -27.32 5.40
N LEU A 247 -37.85 -26.71 4.36
CA LEU A 247 -37.49 -25.28 4.33
C LEU A 247 -38.73 -24.39 4.43
N GLU A 248 -39.75 -24.64 3.60
CA GLU A 248 -40.98 -23.83 3.59
C GLU A 248 -41.69 -23.82 4.96
N ASN A 249 -41.73 -24.97 5.63
CA ASN A 249 -42.43 -25.17 6.90
C ASN A 249 -41.53 -25.01 8.14
N HIS A 250 -40.29 -24.53 7.98
CA HIS A 250 -39.37 -24.38 9.10
C HIS A 250 -39.87 -23.33 10.11
N THR A 251 -39.85 -23.68 11.39
CA THR A 251 -40.30 -22.80 12.50
C THR A 251 -39.28 -22.72 13.65
N GLY A 252 -38.18 -23.48 13.56
CA GLY A 252 -37.14 -23.55 14.58
C GLY A 252 -36.13 -22.41 14.49
N LYS A 253 -35.12 -22.47 15.37
CA LYS A 253 -33.94 -21.63 15.25
C LYS A 253 -33.06 -22.14 14.10
N VAL A 254 -32.48 -21.21 13.36
CA VAL A 254 -31.56 -21.50 12.26
C VAL A 254 -30.15 -21.66 12.84
N GLU A 255 -29.87 -22.86 13.34
CA GLU A 255 -28.59 -23.22 13.96
C GLU A 255 -28.21 -24.67 13.63
N PHE A 256 -26.92 -24.98 13.73
CA PHE A 256 -26.44 -26.34 13.54
C PHE A 256 -26.94 -27.24 14.67
N LEU A 257 -27.54 -28.38 14.31
CA LEU A 257 -28.05 -29.36 15.25
C LEU A 257 -27.34 -30.71 15.07
N ASN A 258 -27.20 -31.48 16.15
CA ASN A 258 -26.58 -32.80 16.07
C ASN A 258 -27.37 -33.72 15.15
N SER A 259 -26.68 -34.35 14.19
CA SER A 259 -27.25 -35.34 13.26
C SER A 259 -28.49 -34.86 12.50
N ASN A 260 -28.51 -33.59 12.08
CA ASN A 260 -29.64 -33.02 11.35
C ASN A 260 -29.31 -32.78 9.87
N GLY A 261 -30.09 -33.38 8.97
CA GLY A 261 -29.97 -33.21 7.51
C GLY A 261 -30.20 -31.76 7.04
N MET A 262 -30.87 -30.92 7.83
CA MET A 262 -31.06 -29.51 7.53
C MET A 262 -29.79 -28.66 7.73
N ASN A 263 -28.75 -29.19 8.38
CA ASN A 263 -27.49 -28.47 8.62
C ASN A 263 -26.86 -27.95 7.33
N GLN A 264 -26.99 -28.67 6.21
CA GLN A 264 -26.49 -28.22 4.91
C GLN A 264 -27.15 -26.90 4.46
N TYR A 265 -28.45 -26.73 4.72
CA TYR A 265 -29.17 -25.51 4.40
C TYR A 265 -28.92 -24.40 5.42
N VAL A 266 -28.72 -24.75 6.70
CA VAL A 266 -28.25 -23.78 7.71
C VAL A 266 -26.89 -23.21 7.29
N ALA A 267 -25.97 -24.05 6.81
CA ALA A 267 -24.68 -23.62 6.28
C ALA A 267 -24.84 -22.70 5.08
N LEU A 268 -25.70 -23.06 4.11
CA LEU A 268 -26.02 -22.22 2.96
C LEU A 268 -26.60 -20.85 3.36
N TYR A 269 -27.52 -20.83 4.33
CA TYR A 269 -28.12 -19.60 4.87
C TYR A 269 -27.06 -18.70 5.51
N MET A 270 -26.19 -19.29 6.35
CA MET A 270 -25.08 -18.57 6.98
C MET A 270 -24.10 -18.03 5.93
N LEU A 271 -23.80 -18.81 4.90
CA LEU A 271 -22.88 -18.43 3.83
C LEU A 271 -23.40 -17.28 2.98
N LEU A 272 -24.68 -17.30 2.59
CA LEU A 272 -25.35 -16.19 1.91
C LEU A 272 -25.25 -14.90 2.74
N ASN A 273 -25.63 -14.94 4.02
CA ASN A 273 -25.56 -13.76 4.88
C ASN A 273 -24.13 -13.24 5.07
N ALA A 274 -23.17 -14.15 5.30
CA ALA A 274 -21.77 -13.79 5.44
C ALA A 274 -21.20 -13.15 4.16
N SER A 275 -21.60 -13.66 3.00
CA SER A 275 -21.17 -13.10 1.70
C SER A 275 -21.66 -11.67 1.48
N PHE A 276 -22.89 -11.35 1.90
CA PHE A 276 -23.42 -9.99 1.75
C PHE A 276 -22.66 -9.01 2.64
N LYS A 277 -22.42 -9.41 3.89
CA LYS A 277 -21.61 -8.63 4.82
C LYS A 277 -20.18 -8.43 4.30
N PHE A 278 -19.55 -9.50 3.80
CA PHE A 278 -18.23 -9.43 3.19
C PHE A 278 -18.21 -8.46 2.00
N ILE A 279 -19.18 -8.55 1.07
CA ILE A 279 -19.23 -7.69 -0.12
C ILE A 279 -19.32 -6.21 0.28
N ASP A 280 -20.09 -5.88 1.31
CA ASP A 280 -20.23 -4.49 1.77
C ASP A 280 -18.93 -3.98 2.39
N GLN A 281 -18.29 -4.77 3.25
CA GLN A 281 -16.99 -4.46 3.83
C GLN A 281 -15.91 -4.34 2.74
N TYR A 282 -15.87 -5.27 1.80
CA TYR A 282 -14.94 -5.26 0.67
C TYR A 282 -15.07 -3.96 -0.14
N LYS A 283 -16.31 -3.56 -0.49
CA LYS A 283 -16.55 -2.33 -1.26
C LYS A 283 -16.10 -1.08 -0.49
N GLU A 284 -16.29 -1.06 0.82
CA GLU A 284 -15.83 0.03 1.68
C GLU A 284 -14.30 0.14 1.67
N HIS A 285 -13.60 -0.97 1.94
CA HIS A 285 -12.13 -0.99 1.92
C HIS A 285 -11.57 -0.66 0.52
N ALA A 286 -12.16 -1.21 -0.55
CA ALA A 286 -11.75 -0.92 -1.92
C ALA A 286 -11.93 0.57 -2.28
N SER A 287 -13.00 1.20 -1.80
CA SER A 287 -13.22 2.65 -1.98
C SER A 287 -12.14 3.48 -1.28
N ARG A 288 -11.77 3.12 -0.04
CA ARG A 288 -10.68 3.79 0.69
C ARG A 288 -9.34 3.66 -0.05
N ILE A 289 -9.04 2.49 -0.59
CA ILE A 289 -7.83 2.24 -1.40
C ILE A 289 -7.82 3.11 -2.66
N LYS A 290 -8.97 3.24 -3.34
CA LYS A 290 -9.09 4.07 -4.54
C LYS A 290 -8.93 5.56 -4.26
N ASN A 291 -9.42 6.03 -3.11
CA ASN A 291 -9.44 7.46 -2.78
C ASN A 291 -8.22 7.95 -1.99
N GLY A 292 -7.47 7.06 -1.32
CA GLY A 292 -6.21 7.37 -0.63
C GLY A 292 -5.01 7.30 -1.56
#